data_AF-A0A9X4MCL0-F1
#
_entry.id   AF-A0A9X4MCL0-F1
#
_cell.length_a   1.000
_cell.length_b   1.000
_cell.length_c   1.000
_cell.angle_alpha   90.00
_cell.angle_beta   90.00
_cell.angle_gamma   90.00
#
_symmetry.space_group_name_H-M   'P 1'
#
loop_
_entity.id
_entity.type
_entity.pdbx_description
1 polymer ?
#
loop_
_entity_poly.entity_id
_entity_poly.type
_entity_poly.pdbx_seq_one_letter_code
_entity_poly.pdbx_strand_id
1 'polypeptide(L)'
;MTLQEIPPPINPRQMDILRAVAAMAWADGKLEPDEIKLMLDEFATLFAQNDTERSTLKARLKDYLGQNIPLEEVVPHIKSIEDRKMTLRLGYQVIQASRRNPNEPMINLDEAAAYQRLVRILDLPSEVVADIEASIVPPEESYPHGLIKALASRLHKLLGNVK
;
A
#
# COMPACT_ATOMS: atom_id res chain seq x y z
N MET A 1 24.49 -22.66 -16.56
CA MET A 1 24.43 -21.23 -16.96
C MET A 1 23.99 -20.46 -15.73
N THR A 2 24.92 -19.74 -15.10
CA THR A 2 24.58 -18.86 -13.97
C THR A 2 23.79 -17.68 -14.52
N LEU A 3 22.50 -17.59 -14.19
CA LEU A 3 21.71 -16.39 -14.43
C LEU A 3 22.49 -15.24 -13.81
N GLN A 4 23.08 -14.37 -14.64
CA GLN A 4 23.64 -13.12 -14.16
C GLN A 4 22.48 -12.39 -13.49
N GLU A 5 22.52 -12.29 -12.16
CA GLU A 5 21.56 -11.53 -11.37
C GLU A 5 21.75 -10.06 -11.74
N ILE A 6 21.07 -9.62 -12.80
CA ILE A 6 20.97 -8.20 -13.12
C ILE A 6 20.35 -7.58 -11.88
N PRO A 7 21.05 -6.65 -11.19
CA PRO A 7 20.54 -6.07 -9.95
C PRO A 7 19.15 -5.50 -10.22
N PRO A 8 18.21 -5.62 -9.25
CA PRO A 8 16.86 -5.14 -9.43
C PRO A 8 16.91 -3.67 -9.89
N PRO A 9 15.97 -3.24 -10.75
CA PRO A 9 15.94 -1.88 -11.29
C PRO A 9 15.64 -0.81 -10.21
N ILE A 10 15.64 -1.20 -8.94
CA ILE A 10 15.30 -0.41 -7.78
C ILE A 10 16.36 -0.62 -6.71
N ASN A 11 16.57 0.40 -5.88
CA ASN A 11 17.50 0.31 -4.77
C ASN A 11 16.96 -0.62 -3.65
N PRO A 12 17.82 -1.10 -2.72
CA PRO A 12 17.38 -2.00 -1.65
C PRO A 12 16.22 -1.46 -0.81
N ARG A 13 16.22 -0.15 -0.53
CA ARG A 13 15.12 0.53 0.20
C ARG A 13 13.78 0.40 -0.53
N GLN A 14 13.75 0.64 -1.84
CA GLN A 14 12.56 0.48 -2.67
C GLN A 14 12.10 -0.98 -2.71
N MET A 15 13.04 -1.93 -2.72
CA MET A 15 12.73 -3.35 -2.68
C MET A 15 12.10 -3.77 -1.34
N ASP A 16 12.59 -3.22 -0.22
CA ASP A 16 12.00 -3.49 1.11
C ASP A 16 10.56 -2.97 1.20
N ILE A 17 10.28 -1.79 0.64
CA ILE A 17 8.91 -1.25 0.55
C ILE A 17 8.03 -2.20 -0.28
N LEU A 18 8.49 -2.60 -1.47
CA LEU A 18 7.73 -3.49 -2.35
C LEU A 18 7.43 -4.83 -1.66
N ARG A 19 8.42 -5.43 -1.02
CA ARG A 19 8.28 -6.70 -0.29
C ARG A 19 7.33 -6.60 0.88
N ALA A 20 7.33 -5.48 1.63
CA ALA A 20 6.41 -5.29 2.75
C ALA A 20 4.97 -5.18 2.26
N VAL A 21 4.73 -4.47 1.16
CA VAL A 21 3.39 -4.37 0.55
C VAL A 21 2.94 -5.72 0.00
N ALA A 22 3.84 -6.46 -0.67
CA ALA A 22 3.56 -7.80 -1.18
C ALA A 22 3.23 -8.78 -0.04
N ALA A 23 4.02 -8.78 1.04
CA ALA A 23 3.80 -9.62 2.22
C ALA A 23 2.43 -9.39 2.86
N MET A 24 1.96 -8.14 2.85
CA MET A 24 0.62 -7.79 3.32
C MET A 24 -0.47 -8.31 2.36
N ALA A 25 -0.27 -8.20 1.05
CA ALA A 25 -1.21 -8.70 0.05
C ALA A 25 -1.30 -10.24 0.05
N TRP A 26 -0.20 -10.94 0.39
CA TRP A 26 -0.14 -12.40 0.56
C TRP A 26 -0.92 -12.96 1.77
N ALA A 27 -1.61 -12.12 2.54
CA ALA A 27 -2.14 -12.48 3.85
C ALA A 27 -3.18 -13.58 3.86
N ASP A 28 -3.94 -13.74 2.78
CA ASP A 28 -4.93 -14.81 2.59
C ASP A 28 -4.31 -16.07 1.95
N GLY A 29 -2.99 -16.08 1.78
CA GLY A 29 -2.23 -17.19 1.20
C GLY A 29 -2.23 -17.23 -0.33
N LYS A 30 -2.81 -16.22 -0.99
CA LYS A 30 -2.76 -16.05 -2.43
C LYS A 30 -2.39 -14.61 -2.78
N LEU A 31 -1.92 -14.42 -4.00
CA LEU A 31 -1.67 -13.10 -4.54
C LEU A 31 -2.16 -13.12 -5.98
N GLU A 32 -3.32 -12.54 -6.21
CA GLU A 32 -4.01 -12.62 -7.49
C GLU A 32 -3.28 -11.79 -8.55
N PRO A 33 -3.32 -12.20 -9.84
CA PRO A 33 -2.65 -11.47 -10.92
C PRO A 33 -3.06 -10.00 -11.02
N ASP A 34 -4.30 -9.67 -10.65
CA ASP A 34 -4.82 -8.29 -10.67
C ASP A 34 -4.25 -7.45 -9.52
N GLU A 35 -4.04 -8.04 -8.34
CA GLU A 35 -3.38 -7.40 -7.19
C GLU A 35 -1.90 -7.14 -7.49
N ILE A 36 -1.22 -8.12 -8.11
CA ILE A 36 0.16 -7.97 -8.60
C ILE A 36 0.24 -6.80 -9.57
N LYS A 37 -0.66 -6.76 -10.57
CA LYS A 37 -0.66 -5.70 -11.58
C LYS A 37 -0.88 -4.34 -10.94
N LEU A 38 -1.86 -4.22 -10.05
CA LEU A 38 -2.15 -2.98 -9.34
C LEU A 38 -0.95 -2.52 -8.49
N MET A 39 -0.38 -3.40 -7.67
CA MET A 39 0.81 -3.08 -6.87
C MET A 39 1.94 -2.53 -7.73
N LEU A 40 2.22 -3.20 -8.85
CA LEU A 40 3.26 -2.77 -9.78
C LEU A 40 2.91 -1.47 -10.50
N ASP A 41 1.64 -1.22 -10.80
CA ASP A 41 1.14 0.01 -11.41
C ASP A 41 1.32 1.22 -10.47
N GLU A 42 0.93 1.09 -9.21
CA GLU A 42 1.10 2.14 -8.19
C GLU A 42 2.59 2.36 -7.87
N PHE A 43 3.33 1.28 -7.67
CA PHE A 43 4.75 1.35 -7.37
C PHE A 43 5.55 1.99 -8.51
N ALA A 44 5.28 1.61 -9.76
CA ALA A 44 5.94 2.22 -10.91
C ALA A 44 5.47 3.67 -11.13
N THR A 45 4.30 4.08 -10.66
CA THR A 45 3.88 5.49 -10.68
C THR A 45 4.70 6.34 -9.70
N LEU A 46 5.08 5.78 -8.56
CA LEU A 46 5.88 6.48 -7.55
C LEU A 46 7.37 6.54 -7.87
N PHE A 47 7.91 5.53 -8.56
CA PHE A 47 9.35 5.37 -8.72
C PHE A 47 9.87 5.45 -10.16
N ALA A 48 9.02 5.34 -11.19
CA ALA A 48 9.46 5.53 -12.57
C ALA A 48 9.58 7.03 -12.91
N GLN A 49 10.61 7.39 -13.67
CA GLN A 49 10.81 8.74 -14.18
C GLN A 49 10.10 8.96 -15.53
N ASN A 50 9.83 7.87 -16.28
CA ASN A 50 9.18 7.91 -17.59
C ASN A 50 8.42 6.60 -17.90
N ASP A 51 7.61 6.60 -18.96
CA ASP A 51 6.76 5.47 -19.34
C ASP A 51 7.54 4.21 -19.76
N THR A 52 8.74 4.38 -20.33
CA THR A 52 9.63 3.27 -20.70
C THR A 52 10.16 2.57 -19.45
N GLU A 53 10.60 3.34 -18.46
CA GLU A 53 11.05 2.84 -17.16
C GLU A 53 9.90 2.19 -16.39
N ARG A 54 8.70 2.78 -16.45
CA ARG A 54 7.48 2.22 -15.86
C ARG A 54 7.18 0.81 -16.37
N SER A 55 7.26 0.60 -17.68
CA SER A 55 7.04 -0.72 -18.29
C SER A 55 8.11 -1.73 -17.89
N THR A 56 9.37 -1.27 -17.83
CA THR A 56 10.52 -2.09 -17.43
C THR A 56 10.44 -2.51 -15.96
N LEU A 57 10.07 -1.57 -15.07
CA LEU A 57 9.89 -1.83 -13.64
C LEU A 57 8.82 -2.88 -13.41
N LYS A 58 7.65 -2.75 -14.04
CA LYS A 58 6.56 -3.73 -13.92
C LYS A 58 7.01 -5.14 -14.33
N ALA A 59 7.65 -5.26 -15.50
CA ALA A 59 8.07 -6.56 -16.01
C ALA A 59 9.10 -7.24 -15.08
N ARG A 60 10.09 -6.48 -14.58
CA ARG A 60 11.17 -7.04 -13.75
C ARG A 60 10.74 -7.30 -12.31
N LEU A 61 9.87 -6.46 -11.75
CA LEU A 61 9.46 -6.57 -10.35
C LEU A 61 8.45 -7.69 -10.10
N LYS A 62 7.74 -8.14 -11.16
CA LYS A 62 6.79 -9.26 -11.07
C LYS A 62 7.42 -10.53 -10.48
N ASP A 63 8.66 -10.85 -10.87
CA ASP A 63 9.35 -12.06 -10.41
C ASP A 63 9.73 -12.01 -8.91
N TYR A 64 9.79 -10.80 -8.33
CA TYR A 64 10.10 -10.62 -6.91
C TYR A 64 8.87 -10.69 -6.01
N LEU A 65 7.66 -10.55 -6.57
CA LEU A 65 6.40 -10.59 -5.81
C LEU A 65 5.92 -12.01 -5.49
N GLY A 66 6.47 -13.02 -6.18
CA GLY A 66 6.18 -14.43 -5.91
C GLY A 66 6.84 -14.97 -4.64
N GLN A 67 7.72 -14.21 -4.01
CA GLN A 67 8.38 -14.59 -2.76
C GLN A 67 7.50 -14.15 -1.57
N ASN A 68 6.81 -15.11 -0.97
CA ASN A 68 6.04 -14.87 0.25
C ASN A 68 6.99 -14.74 1.46
N ILE A 69 7.46 -13.52 1.73
CA ILE A 69 8.31 -13.19 2.87
C ILE A 69 7.42 -12.56 3.96
N PRO A 70 7.49 -12.99 5.23
CA PRO A 70 6.67 -12.42 6.30
C PRO A 70 6.91 -10.92 6.53
N LEU A 71 5.86 -10.20 6.94
CA LEU A 71 5.94 -8.76 7.27
C LEU A 71 6.97 -8.48 8.36
N GLU A 72 7.06 -9.36 9.35
CA GLU A 72 7.95 -9.27 10.49
C GLU A 72 9.44 -9.35 10.09
N GLU A 73 9.74 -9.94 8.93
CA GLU A 73 11.10 -10.01 8.39
C GLU A 73 11.44 -8.78 7.55
N VAL A 74 10.49 -8.25 6.78
CA VAL A 74 10.76 -7.15 5.84
C VAL A 74 10.70 -5.79 6.53
N VAL A 75 9.64 -5.53 7.29
CA VAL A 75 9.37 -4.20 7.87
C VAL A 75 10.51 -3.67 8.76
N PRO A 76 11.24 -4.49 9.54
CA PRO A 76 12.39 -4.02 10.30
C PRO A 76 13.50 -3.40 9.44
N HIS A 77 13.61 -3.73 8.16
CA HIS A 77 14.59 -3.13 7.24
C HIS A 77 14.21 -1.71 6.81
N ILE A 78 12.94 -1.33 6.98
CA ILE A 78 12.43 0.01 6.65
C ILE A 78 12.72 0.97 7.81
N LYS A 79 13.87 1.65 7.74
CA LYS A 79 14.38 2.50 8.84
C LYS A 79 13.80 3.91 8.84
N SER A 80 13.57 4.50 7.68
CA SER A 80 13.09 5.89 7.57
C SER A 80 11.59 5.98 7.87
N ILE A 81 11.19 7.03 8.59
CA ILE A 81 9.78 7.37 8.82
C ILE A 81 9.07 7.61 7.48
N GLU A 82 9.73 8.25 6.51
CA GLU A 82 9.15 8.51 5.19
C GLU A 82 8.82 7.21 4.45
N ASP A 83 9.69 6.20 4.57
CA ASP A 83 9.49 4.92 3.92
C ASP A 83 8.39 4.11 4.60
N ARG A 84 8.30 4.22 5.93
CA ARG A 84 7.21 3.63 6.69
C ARG A 84 5.86 4.22 6.26
N LYS A 85 5.79 5.55 6.12
CA LYS A 85 4.60 6.24 5.60
C LYS A 85 4.28 5.81 4.17
N MET A 86 5.29 5.70 3.30
CA MET A 86 5.11 5.25 1.91
C MET A 86 4.59 3.82 1.84
N THR A 87 5.15 2.93 2.65
CA THR A 87 4.73 1.52 2.74
C THR A 87 3.28 1.42 3.20
N LEU A 88 2.90 2.19 4.22
CA LEU A 88 1.52 2.24 4.70
C LEU A 88 0.55 2.74 3.62
N ARG A 89 0.92 3.82 2.92
CA ARG A 89 0.12 4.40 1.83
C ARG A 89 -0.12 3.36 0.72
N LEU A 90 0.94 2.72 0.26
CA LEU A 90 0.85 1.68 -0.77
C LEU A 90 0.00 0.49 -0.30
N GLY A 91 0.24 -0.01 0.92
CA GLY A 91 -0.56 -1.11 1.49
C GLY A 91 -2.05 -0.77 1.57
N TYR A 92 -2.40 0.44 1.99
CA TYR A 92 -3.79 0.86 2.03
C TYR A 92 -4.43 0.98 0.62
N GLN A 93 -3.68 1.49 -0.36
CA GLN A 93 -4.14 1.57 -1.75
C GLN A 93 -4.44 0.18 -2.35
N VAL A 94 -3.59 -0.82 -2.05
CA VAL A 94 -3.78 -2.20 -2.51
C VAL A 94 -5.08 -2.77 -2.00
N ILE A 95 -5.31 -2.69 -0.69
CA ILE A 95 -6.54 -3.21 -0.06
C ILE A 95 -7.77 -2.49 -0.59
N GLN A 96 -7.71 -1.16 -0.75
CA GLN A 96 -8.83 -0.38 -1.31
C GLN A 96 -9.15 -0.74 -2.76
N ALA A 97 -8.21 -1.32 -3.50
CA ALA A 97 -8.44 -1.75 -4.86
C ALA A 97 -8.90 -3.21 -4.94
N SER A 98 -8.46 -4.10 -4.05
CA SER A 98 -9.04 -5.45 -3.89
C SER A 98 -10.55 -5.37 -3.65
N ARG A 99 -11.00 -4.38 -2.84
CA ARG A 99 -12.44 -4.07 -2.64
C ARG A 99 -13.24 -3.75 -3.90
N ARG A 100 -12.60 -3.36 -5.01
CA ARG A 100 -13.28 -3.00 -6.27
C ARG A 100 -13.65 -4.23 -7.10
N ASN A 101 -13.19 -5.42 -6.71
CA ASN A 101 -13.55 -6.65 -7.41
C ASN A 101 -14.97 -7.08 -6.99
N PRO A 102 -15.97 -7.08 -7.90
CA PRO A 102 -17.38 -7.30 -7.55
C PRO A 102 -17.67 -8.69 -6.97
N ASN A 103 -16.75 -9.64 -7.19
CA ASN A 103 -16.87 -11.02 -6.75
C ASN A 103 -16.22 -11.27 -5.38
N GLU A 104 -15.55 -10.28 -4.80
CA GLU A 104 -14.90 -10.39 -3.49
C GLU A 104 -15.71 -9.68 -2.41
N PRO A 105 -15.64 -10.15 -1.15
CA PRO A 105 -16.24 -9.43 -0.03
C PRO A 105 -15.69 -8.00 0.03
N MET A 106 -16.57 -7.04 0.32
CA MET A 106 -16.25 -5.61 0.41
C MET A 106 -15.10 -5.28 1.38
N ILE A 107 -14.72 -6.21 2.25
CA ILE A 107 -13.47 -6.25 3.02
C ILE A 107 -13.04 -7.72 3.12
N ASN A 108 -11.89 -8.09 2.55
CA ASN A 108 -11.24 -9.35 2.90
C ASN A 108 -10.70 -9.21 4.34
N LEU A 109 -11.21 -10.04 5.26
CA LEU A 109 -10.84 -9.97 6.69
C LEU A 109 -9.35 -10.25 6.91
N ASP A 110 -8.74 -11.08 6.07
CA ASP A 110 -7.34 -11.44 6.17
C ASP A 110 -6.42 -10.28 5.72
N GLU A 111 -6.80 -9.58 4.65
CA GLU A 111 -6.13 -8.34 4.22
C GLU A 111 -6.25 -7.24 5.27
N ALA A 112 -7.44 -7.06 5.85
CA ALA A 112 -7.65 -6.08 6.92
C ALA A 112 -6.81 -6.42 8.16
N ALA A 113 -6.73 -7.69 8.53
CA ALA A 113 -5.87 -8.15 9.62
C ALA A 113 -4.38 -7.93 9.29
N ALA A 114 -3.95 -8.17 8.06
CA ALA A 114 -2.58 -7.91 7.61
C ALA A 114 -2.22 -6.44 7.58
N TYR A 115 -3.15 -5.58 7.17
CA TYR A 115 -2.97 -4.13 7.26
C TYR A 115 -2.80 -3.67 8.70
N GLN A 116 -3.65 -4.16 9.61
CA GLN A 116 -3.54 -3.84 11.03
C GLN A 116 -2.22 -4.34 11.61
N ARG A 117 -1.71 -5.49 11.15
CA ARG A 117 -0.36 -5.95 11.49
C ARG A 117 0.71 -5.01 10.95
N LEU A 118 0.63 -4.62 9.68
CA LEU A 118 1.55 -3.67 9.06
C LEU A 118 1.59 -2.33 9.84
N VAL A 119 0.43 -1.75 10.17
CA VAL A 119 0.32 -0.53 10.99
C VAL A 119 1.07 -0.67 12.32
N ARG A 120 0.89 -1.79 13.01
CA ARG A 120 1.55 -2.05 14.30
C ARG A 120 3.07 -2.16 14.17
N ILE A 121 3.58 -2.86 13.16
CA ILE A 121 5.02 -3.09 12.99
C ILE A 121 5.72 -1.83 12.45
N LEU A 122 5.01 -1.02 11.65
CA LEU A 122 5.49 0.27 11.18
C LEU A 122 5.62 1.30 12.31
N ASP A 123 4.94 1.10 13.44
CA ASP A 123 5.05 1.93 14.64
C ASP A 123 4.91 3.43 14.34
N LEU A 124 3.92 3.76 13.50
CA LEU A 124 3.60 5.14 13.13
C LEU A 124 2.58 5.74 14.12
N PRO A 125 2.67 7.04 14.44
CA PRO A 125 1.65 7.71 15.25
C PRO A 125 0.26 7.55 14.63
N SER A 126 -0.76 7.30 15.45
CA SER A 126 -2.14 7.11 14.96
C SER A 126 -2.68 8.28 14.15
N GLU A 127 -2.25 9.50 14.47
CA GLU A 127 -2.59 10.71 13.71
C GLU A 127 -2.04 10.65 12.27
N VAL A 128 -0.81 10.17 12.11
CA VAL A 128 -0.16 10.02 10.80
C VAL A 128 -0.85 8.94 9.97
N VAL A 129 -1.23 7.82 10.61
CA VAL A 129 -1.97 6.74 9.96
C VAL A 129 -3.30 7.26 9.43
N ALA A 130 -4.07 7.94 10.28
CA ALA A 130 -5.38 8.50 9.91
C ALA A 130 -5.27 9.53 8.78
N ASP A 131 -4.25 10.39 8.80
CA ASP A 131 -4.04 11.37 7.72
C ASP A 131 -3.66 10.71 6.39
N ILE A 132 -2.87 9.63 6.41
CA ILE A 132 -2.53 8.85 5.21
C ILE A 132 -3.77 8.17 4.65
N GLU A 133 -4.54 7.48 5.48
CA GLU A 133 -5.79 6.83 5.08
C GLU A 133 -6.79 7.83 4.50
N ALA A 134 -6.95 9.00 5.14
CA ALA A 134 -7.83 10.08 4.67
C ALA A 134 -7.37 10.72 3.36
N SER A 135 -6.07 10.74 3.08
CA SER A 135 -5.52 11.25 1.82
C SER A 135 -5.81 10.34 0.63
N ILE A 136 -6.11 9.07 0.88
CA ILE A 136 -6.41 8.06 -0.12
C ILE A 136 -7.93 7.99 -0.25
N VAL A 137 -8.49 8.90 -1.06
CA VAL A 137 -9.93 8.98 -1.31
C VAL A 137 -10.36 7.71 -2.08
N PRO A 138 -11.26 6.88 -1.52
CA PRO A 138 -11.88 5.82 -2.31
C PRO A 138 -12.73 6.46 -3.43
N PRO A 139 -12.72 5.92 -4.66
CA PRO A 139 -13.46 6.51 -5.79
C PRO A 139 -14.96 6.69 -5.54
N GLU A 140 -15.55 5.92 -4.61
CA GLU A 140 -16.96 6.01 -4.25
C GLU A 140 -17.34 7.30 -3.49
N GLU A 141 -16.37 8.03 -2.92
CA GLU A 141 -16.62 9.33 -2.29
C GLU A 141 -16.35 10.53 -3.22
N SER A 142 -16.25 10.30 -4.53
CA SER A 142 -16.23 11.36 -5.54
C SER A 142 -17.64 11.95 -5.81
N TYR A 143 -18.51 11.97 -4.80
CA TYR A 143 -19.71 12.79 -4.82
C TYR A 143 -19.43 14.11 -4.08
N PRO A 144 -19.70 15.27 -4.69
CA PRO A 144 -19.40 16.59 -4.09
C PRO A 144 -20.09 16.85 -2.74
N HIS A 145 -21.07 16.03 -2.34
CA HIS A 145 -21.72 16.10 -1.03
C HIS A 145 -20.96 15.35 0.09
N GLY A 146 -20.14 14.35 -0.24
CA GLY A 146 -19.40 13.55 0.74
C GLY A 146 -18.24 14.32 1.37
N LEU A 147 -17.44 15.00 0.55
CA LEU A 147 -16.34 15.85 0.99
C LEU A 147 -16.81 16.98 1.91
N ILE A 148 -17.91 17.66 1.56
CA ILE A 148 -18.49 18.72 2.40
C ILE A 148 -18.96 18.14 3.74
N LYS A 149 -19.57 16.94 3.75
CA LYS A 149 -20.03 16.29 4.98
C LYS A 149 -18.89 15.78 5.86
N ALA A 150 -17.82 15.27 5.25
CA ALA A 150 -16.61 14.82 5.94
C ALA A 150 -15.85 16.00 6.56
N LEU A 151 -15.68 17.09 5.80
CA LEU A 151 -15.10 18.34 6.29
C LEU A 151 -15.97 18.97 7.39
N ALA A 152 -17.30 19.03 7.20
CA ALA A 152 -18.23 19.55 8.21
C ALA A 152 -18.19 18.72 9.51
N SER A 153 -18.11 17.39 9.41
CA SER A 153 -18.03 16.51 10.58
C SER A 153 -16.69 16.68 11.33
N ARG A 154 -15.58 16.86 10.60
CA ARG A 154 -14.25 17.10 11.18
C ARG A 154 -14.19 18.48 11.85
N LEU A 155 -14.80 19.50 11.25
CA LEU A 155 -14.90 20.85 11.81
C LEU A 155 -15.77 20.87 13.08
N HIS A 156 -16.90 20.16 13.07
CA HIS A 156 -17.80 20.05 14.22
C HIS A 156 -17.14 19.35 15.41
N LYS A 157 -16.31 18.34 15.14
CA LYS A 157 -15.53 17.63 16.18
C LYS A 157 -14.43 18.50 16.79
N LEU A 158 -13.81 19.39 15.99
CA LEU A 158 -12.81 20.34 16.48
C LEU A 158 -13.44 21.49 17.28
N LEU A 159 -14.61 21.97 16.87
CA LEU A 159 -15.32 23.07 17.54
C LEU A 159 -16.16 22.60 18.74
N GLY A 160 -16.59 21.33 18.76
CA GLY A 160 -17.39 20.74 19.84
C GLY A 160 -16.59 20.31 21.07
N ASN A 161 -15.25 20.27 20.98
CA ASN A 161 -14.35 19.93 22.09
C ASN A 161 -13.92 21.14 22.93
N VAL A 162 -14.59 22.29 22.79
CA VAL A 162 -14.43 23.43 23.70
C VAL A 162 -15.51 23.34 24.78
N LYS A 163 -15.26 22.55 25.82
CA LYS A 163 -15.84 22.71 27.15
C LYS A 163 -14.79 22.42 28.22
#